data_AF-A0A2Z4YPA4-F1
#
_entry.id   AF-A0A2Z4YPA4-F1
#
_cell.length_a   1.000
_cell.length_b   1.000
_cell.length_c   1.000
_cell.angle_alpha   90.00
_cell.angle_beta   90.00
_cell.angle_gamma   90.00
#
_symmetry.space_group_name_H-M   'P 1'
#
loop_
_entity.id
_entity.type
_entity.pdbx_description
1 polymer ?
#
loop_
_entity_poly.entity_id
_entity_poly.type
_entity_poly.pdbx_seq_one_letter_code
_entity_poly.pdbx_strand_id
1 'polypeptide(L)'
;MNTAHRRTLLTLFAIAEGATGLGLVVAPSILFVLLFETKQVASEAPLVGRICGAALLALAAASWGARDAEDRQGRLGLLVGVTLYNFLTMAVLTYSALVLEMVGILLWPAILYHAATSLWGLLAIWRAQ
;
A
#
# COMPACT_ATOMS: atom_id res chain seq x y z
N MET A 1 23.09 -13.98 -3.00
CA MET A 1 23.31 -12.53 -2.85
C MET A 1 23.92 -12.27 -1.48
N ASN A 2 25.01 -11.49 -1.37
CA ASN A 2 25.59 -11.16 -0.05
C ASN A 2 24.69 -10.17 0.73
N THR A 3 24.90 -10.07 2.04
CA THR A 3 24.05 -9.27 2.95
C THR A 3 24.07 -7.78 2.62
N ALA A 4 25.23 -7.22 2.29
CA ALA A 4 25.39 -5.82 1.92
C ALA A 4 24.61 -5.46 0.65
N HIS A 5 24.73 -6.27 -0.40
CA HIS A 5 24.04 -6.05 -1.67
C HIS A 5 22.52 -6.16 -1.50
N ARG A 6 22.03 -7.14 -0.74
CA ARG A 6 20.60 -7.26 -0.39
C ARG A 6 20.08 -6.01 0.30
N ARG A 7 20.80 -5.53 1.32
CA ARG A 7 20.41 -4.36 2.11
C ARG A 7 20.31 -3.11 1.22
N THR A 8 21.28 -2.91 0.34
CA THR A 8 21.27 -1.79 -0.62
C THR A 8 20.04 -1.86 -1.52
N LEU A 9 19.77 -3.02 -2.16
CA LEU A 9 18.62 -3.18 -3.04
C LEU A 9 17.28 -2.94 -2.33
N LEU A 10 17.08 -3.55 -1.16
CA LEU A 10 15.85 -3.38 -0.39
C LEU A 10 15.65 -1.94 0.11
N THR A 11 16.74 -1.24 0.42
CA THR A 11 16.69 0.19 0.79
C THR A 11 16.29 1.05 -0.41
N LEU A 12 16.86 0.78 -1.60
CA LEU A 12 16.52 1.49 -2.81
C LEU A 12 15.04 1.31 -3.18
N PHE A 13 14.53 0.07 -3.14
CA PHE A 13 13.12 -0.20 -3.37
C PHE A 13 12.24 0.46 -2.32
N ALA A 14 12.59 0.39 -1.04
CA ALA A 14 11.80 1.04 0.00
C ALA A 14 11.65 2.56 -0.23
N ILE A 15 12.71 3.22 -0.70
CA ILE A 15 12.67 4.67 -0.98
C ILE A 15 11.88 4.95 -2.26
N ALA A 16 12.21 4.27 -3.36
CA ALA A 16 11.62 4.53 -4.67
C ALA A 16 10.11 4.20 -4.69
N GLU A 17 9.74 3.02 -4.19
CA GLU A 17 8.34 2.60 -4.08
C GLU A 17 7.60 3.40 -3.02
N GLY A 18 8.28 3.78 -1.93
CA GLY A 18 7.70 4.65 -0.90
C GLY A 18 7.30 6.01 -1.47
N ALA A 19 8.20 6.66 -2.23
CA ALA A 19 7.93 7.95 -2.86
C ALA A 19 6.83 7.85 -3.93
N THR A 20 6.91 6.84 -4.79
CA THR A 20 5.92 6.61 -5.86
C THR A 20 4.55 6.28 -5.28
N GLY A 21 4.52 5.41 -4.27
CA GLY A 21 3.31 5.00 -3.56
C GLY A 21 2.62 6.17 -2.88
N LEU A 22 3.39 7.02 -2.19
CA LEU A 22 2.86 8.24 -1.60
C LEU A 22 2.27 9.18 -2.66
N GLY A 23 2.99 9.38 -3.77
CA GLY A 23 2.50 10.16 -4.91
C GLY A 23 1.17 9.64 -5.46
N LEU A 24 1.03 8.32 -5.64
CA LEU A 24 -0.18 7.68 -6.13
C LEU A 24 -1.35 7.73 -5.13
N VAL A 25 -1.09 7.70 -3.81
CA VAL A 25 -2.14 7.87 -2.80
C VAL A 25 -2.66 9.31 -2.76
N VAL A 26 -1.75 10.28 -2.79
CA VAL A 26 -2.10 11.70 -2.60
C VAL A 26 -2.60 12.35 -3.88
N ALA A 27 -1.85 12.19 -4.98
CA ALA A 27 -2.09 12.89 -6.23
C ALA A 27 -1.90 11.95 -7.45
N PRO A 28 -2.73 10.89 -7.57
CA PRO A 28 -2.60 9.90 -8.65
C PRO A 28 -2.63 10.53 -10.04
N SER A 29 -3.46 11.56 -10.26
CA SER A 29 -3.57 12.24 -11.55
C SER A 29 -2.28 12.92 -11.98
N ILE A 30 -1.50 13.49 -11.05
CA ILE A 30 -0.20 14.09 -11.38
C ILE A 30 0.75 13.00 -11.87
N LEU A 31 0.80 11.86 -11.18
CA LEU A 31 1.63 10.73 -11.58
C LEU A 31 1.20 10.15 -12.92
N PHE A 32 -0.10 10.06 -13.21
CA PHE A 32 -0.58 9.61 -14.52
C PHE A 32 -0.17 10.56 -15.65
N VAL A 33 -0.26 11.88 -15.44
CA VAL A 33 0.25 12.87 -16.40
C VAL A 33 1.76 12.72 -16.60
N LEU A 34 2.53 12.58 -15.52
CA LEU A 34 3.99 12.47 -15.61
C LEU A 34 4.45 11.15 -16.26
N LEU A 35 3.76 10.05 -16.01
CA LEU A 35 4.14 8.72 -16.51
C LEU A 35 3.61 8.43 -17.91
N PHE A 36 2.40 8.89 -18.21
CA PHE A 36 1.66 8.47 -19.41
C PHE A 36 1.21 9.64 -20.30
N GLU A 37 1.50 10.88 -19.90
CA GLU A 37 1.08 12.10 -20.61
C GLU A 37 -0.46 12.15 -20.85
N THR A 38 -1.24 11.50 -19.98
CA THR A 38 -2.68 11.37 -20.17
C THR A 38 -3.42 12.65 -19.84
N LYS A 39 -4.24 13.15 -20.77
CA LYS A 39 -5.09 14.35 -20.57
C LYS A 39 -6.50 14.03 -20.11
N GLN A 40 -6.99 12.82 -20.39
CA GLN A 40 -8.30 12.33 -19.96
C GLN A 40 -8.12 10.90 -19.45
N VAL A 41 -8.57 10.65 -18.23
CA VAL A 41 -8.51 9.35 -17.58
C VAL A 41 -9.91 9.01 -17.10
N ALA A 42 -10.27 7.73 -17.10
CA ALA A 42 -11.56 7.29 -16.59
C ALA A 42 -11.73 7.71 -15.11
N SER A 43 -12.97 7.94 -14.69
CA SER A 43 -13.31 8.45 -13.34
C SER A 43 -12.81 7.56 -12.21
N GLU A 44 -12.68 6.27 -12.46
CA GLU A 44 -12.22 5.24 -11.54
C GLU A 44 -10.69 5.11 -11.50
N ALA A 45 -9.96 5.64 -12.47
CA ALA A 45 -8.51 5.50 -12.55
C ALA A 45 -7.79 6.10 -11.32
N PRO A 46 -8.15 7.27 -10.80
CA PRO A 46 -7.56 7.79 -9.55
C PRO A 46 -7.78 6.86 -8.36
N LEU A 47 -8.91 6.16 -8.28
CA LEU A 47 -9.20 5.20 -7.22
C LEU A 47 -8.24 4.01 -7.29
N VAL A 48 -8.12 3.41 -8.48
CA VAL A 48 -7.18 2.32 -8.74
C VAL A 48 -5.74 2.77 -8.46
N GLY A 49 -5.38 4.00 -8.88
CA GLY A 49 -4.10 4.62 -8.58
C GLY A 49 -3.79 4.65 -7.08
N ARG A 50 -4.75 5.06 -6.25
CA ARG A 50 -4.59 5.07 -4.78
C ARG A 50 -4.41 3.68 -4.20
N ILE A 51 -5.13 2.67 -4.70
CA ILE A 51 -4.97 1.27 -4.26
C ILE A 51 -3.58 0.74 -4.66
N CYS A 52 -3.13 1.04 -5.88
CA CYS A 52 -1.76 0.72 -6.31
C CYS A 52 -0.73 1.43 -5.42
N GLY A 53 -0.95 2.71 -5.10
CA GLY A 53 -0.08 3.46 -4.20
C GLY A 53 -0.01 2.86 -2.79
N ALA A 54 -1.15 2.40 -2.26
CA ALA A 54 -1.20 1.65 -0.99
C ALA A 54 -0.37 0.36 -1.05
N ALA A 55 -0.41 -0.36 -2.18
CA ALA A 55 0.40 -1.55 -2.40
C ALA A 55 1.91 -1.23 -2.44
N LEU A 56 2.31 -0.13 -3.09
CA LEU A 56 3.71 0.32 -3.12
C LEU A 56 4.21 0.75 -1.74
N LEU A 57 3.39 1.45 -0.95
CA LEU A 57 3.73 1.78 0.44
C LEU A 57 3.90 0.54 1.31
N ALA A 58 3.06 -0.49 1.10
CA ALA A 58 3.19 -1.77 1.77
C ALA A 58 4.48 -2.52 1.37
N LEU A 59 4.82 -2.52 0.08
CA LEU A 59 6.08 -3.06 -0.44
C LEU A 59 7.28 -2.32 0.17
N ALA A 60 7.20 -1.01 0.29
CA ALA A 60 8.25 -0.20 0.91
C ALA A 60 8.45 -0.55 2.39
N ALA A 61 7.36 -0.66 3.15
CA ALA A 61 7.42 -1.07 4.56
C ALA A 61 8.00 -2.49 4.74
N ALA A 62 7.56 -3.44 3.90
CA ALA A 62 8.06 -4.81 3.92
C ALA A 62 9.56 -4.86 3.55
N SER A 63 9.97 -4.14 2.50
CA SER A 63 11.36 -4.06 2.06
C SER A 63 12.26 -3.42 3.11
N TRP A 64 11.76 -2.39 3.79
CA TRP A 64 12.49 -1.73 4.87
C TRP A 64 12.72 -2.68 6.06
N GLY A 65 11.71 -3.41 6.50
CA GLY A 65 11.87 -4.37 7.61
C GLY A 65 12.74 -5.59 7.26
N ALA A 66 12.77 -5.99 5.98
CA ALA A 66 13.58 -7.13 5.53
C ALA A 66 15.06 -6.79 5.25
N ARG A 67 15.45 -5.51 5.32
CA ARG A 67 16.79 -5.07 4.88
C ARG A 67 17.92 -5.50 5.82
N ASP A 68 17.64 -5.65 7.12
CA ASP A 68 18.67 -5.77 8.17
C ASP A 68 19.01 -7.23 8.56
N ALA A 69 18.77 -8.18 7.66
CA ALA A 69 19.21 -9.59 7.76
C ALA A 69 18.64 -10.44 8.91
N GLU A 70 17.80 -9.88 9.78
CA GLU A 70 17.14 -10.63 10.85
C GLU A 70 15.76 -11.15 10.40
N ASP A 71 15.55 -12.46 10.48
CA ASP A 71 14.29 -13.11 10.11
C ASP A 71 13.09 -12.57 10.89
N ARG A 72 13.27 -12.17 12.16
CA ARG A 72 12.22 -11.56 12.98
C ARG A 72 11.80 -10.19 12.43
N GLN A 73 12.77 -9.34 12.11
CA GLN A 73 12.50 -7.99 11.59
C GLN A 73 11.85 -8.05 10.21
N GLY A 74 12.31 -8.95 9.35
CA GLY A 74 11.71 -9.18 8.02
C GLY A 74 10.25 -9.63 8.12
N ARG A 75 9.95 -10.59 9.02
CA ARG A 75 8.57 -11.05 9.25
C ARG A 75 7.68 -9.94 9.81
N LEU A 76 8.18 -9.14 10.75
CA LEU A 76 7.44 -8.00 11.29
C LEU A 76 7.20 -6.93 10.21
N GLY A 77 8.21 -6.61 9.40
CA GLY A 77 8.09 -5.67 8.28
C GLY A 77 7.06 -6.11 7.26
N LEU A 78 7.04 -7.40 6.91
CA LEU A 78 6.01 -7.96 6.02
C LEU A 78 4.61 -7.83 6.63
N LEU A 79 4.45 -8.16 7.91
CA LEU A 79 3.17 -8.04 8.61
C LEU A 79 2.69 -6.58 8.68
N VAL A 80 3.60 -5.64 8.95
CA VAL A 80 3.32 -4.20 8.90
C VAL A 80 2.90 -3.78 7.49
N GLY A 81 3.62 -4.21 6.45
CA GLY A 81 3.28 -3.90 5.06
C GLY A 81 1.90 -4.41 4.67
N VAL A 82 1.60 -5.68 4.91
CA VAL A 82 0.28 -6.26 4.60
C VAL A 82 -0.84 -5.57 5.39
N THR A 83 -0.60 -5.23 6.66
CA THR A 83 -1.57 -4.50 7.48
C THR A 83 -1.81 -3.09 6.92
N LEU A 84 -0.74 -2.39 6.54
CA LEU A 84 -0.79 -1.06 5.93
C LEU A 84 -1.57 -1.08 4.61
N TYR A 85 -1.34 -2.07 3.75
CA TYR A 85 -2.09 -2.23 2.51
C TYR A 85 -3.59 -2.37 2.78
N ASN A 86 -3.97 -3.30 3.66
CA ASN A 86 -5.38 -3.54 3.95
C ASN A 86 -6.04 -2.30 4.56
N PHE A 87 -5.35 -1.62 5.48
CA PHE A 87 -5.85 -0.37 6.07
C PHE A 87 -6.09 0.72 5.01
N LEU A 88 -5.09 0.99 4.17
CA LEU A 88 -5.19 2.04 3.15
C LEU A 88 -6.22 1.69 2.07
N THR A 89 -6.26 0.44 1.60
CA THR A 89 -7.27 -0.02 0.64
C THR A 89 -8.67 0.10 1.25
N MET A 90 -8.88 -0.30 2.50
CA MET A 90 -10.14 -0.10 3.20
C MET A 90 -10.54 1.38 3.26
N ALA A 91 -9.61 2.28 3.59
CA ALA A 91 -9.88 3.72 3.63
C ALA A 91 -10.25 4.28 2.25
N VAL A 92 -9.54 3.88 1.20
CA VAL A 92 -9.80 4.30 -0.19
C VAL A 92 -11.16 3.79 -0.69
N LEU A 93 -11.49 2.52 -0.41
CA LEU A 93 -12.78 1.96 -0.78
C LEU A 93 -13.94 2.60 0.01
N THR A 94 -13.74 2.84 1.31
CA THR A 94 -14.73 3.57 2.14
C THR A 94 -14.96 4.98 1.62
N TYR A 95 -13.89 5.69 1.25
CA TYR A 95 -14.01 6.99 0.58
C TYR A 95 -14.79 6.89 -0.74
N SER A 96 -14.57 5.85 -1.55
CA SER A 96 -15.31 5.67 -2.80
C SER A 96 -16.80 5.41 -2.58
N ALA A 97 -17.16 4.69 -1.51
CA ALA A 97 -18.55 4.42 -1.16
C ALA A 97 -19.26 5.66 -0.63
N LEU A 98 -18.61 6.38 0.30
CA LEU A 98 -19.24 7.44 1.08
C LEU A 98 -19.13 8.83 0.45
N VAL A 99 -18.10 9.09 -0.36
CA VAL A 99 -17.83 10.41 -0.93
C VAL A 99 -18.01 10.43 -2.45
N LEU A 100 -17.56 9.37 -3.14
CA LEU A 100 -17.73 9.27 -4.59
C LEU A 100 -19.03 8.57 -4.99
N GLU A 101 -19.84 8.15 -4.01
CA GLU A 101 -21.15 7.52 -4.19
C GLU A 101 -21.14 6.31 -5.16
N MET A 102 -20.04 5.56 -5.20
CA MET A 102 -19.93 4.35 -6.02
C MET A 102 -20.73 3.19 -5.40
N VAL A 103 -21.55 2.49 -6.20
CA VAL A 103 -22.55 1.51 -5.71
C VAL A 103 -22.31 0.06 -6.16
N GLY A 104 -21.05 -0.36 -6.31
CA GLY A 104 -20.73 -1.73 -6.72
C GLY A 104 -21.11 -2.79 -5.69
N ILE A 105 -21.70 -3.92 -6.12
CA ILE A 105 -22.14 -5.01 -5.22
C ILE A 105 -21.00 -5.60 -4.36
N LEU A 106 -19.77 -5.59 -4.87
CA LEU A 106 -18.59 -6.07 -4.16
C LEU A 106 -17.88 -5.02 -3.30
N LEU A 107 -18.32 -3.75 -3.35
CA LEU A 107 -17.65 -2.67 -2.65
C LEU A 107 -17.70 -2.86 -1.13
N TRP A 108 -18.89 -3.07 -0.58
CA TRP A 108 -19.08 -3.33 0.85
C TRP A 108 -18.39 -4.61 1.31
N PRO A 109 -18.52 -5.77 0.62
CA PRO A 109 -17.73 -6.96 0.93
C PRO A 109 -16.21 -6.70 0.98
N ALA A 110 -15.66 -5.96 0.01
CA ALA A 110 -14.24 -5.63 -0.01
C ALA A 110 -13.83 -4.73 1.17
N ILE A 111 -14.62 -3.70 1.49
CA ILE A 111 -14.39 -2.83 2.66
C ILE A 111 -14.34 -3.67 3.94
N LEU A 112 -15.32 -4.54 4.16
CA LEU A 112 -15.40 -5.38 5.36
C LEU A 112 -14.22 -6.34 5.46
N TYR A 113 -13.83 -6.98 4.35
CA TYR A 113 -12.68 -7.86 4.30
C TYR A 113 -11.38 -7.13 4.67
N HIS A 114 -11.11 -5.98 4.05
CA HIS A 114 -9.92 -5.20 4.33
C HIS A 114 -9.92 -4.61 5.75
N ALA A 115 -11.09 -4.22 6.28
CA ALA A 115 -11.23 -3.78 7.67
C ALA A 115 -10.89 -4.90 8.66
N ALA A 116 -11.46 -6.10 8.47
CA ALA A 116 -11.23 -7.24 9.33
C ALA A 116 -9.77 -7.69 9.34
N THR A 117 -9.16 -7.79 8.14
CA THR A 117 -7.74 -8.18 7.99
C THR A 117 -6.79 -7.10 8.52
N SER A 118 -7.12 -5.81 8.36
CA SER A 118 -6.37 -4.71 8.98
C SER A 118 -6.41 -4.79 10.51
N LEU A 119 -7.59 -5.01 11.10
CA LEU A 119 -7.74 -5.15 12.54
C LEU A 119 -6.94 -6.35 13.06
N TRP A 120 -7.06 -7.49 12.39
CA TRP A 120 -6.29 -8.69 12.73
C TRP A 120 -4.78 -8.46 12.68
N GLY A 121 -4.31 -7.80 11.61
CA GLY A 121 -2.89 -7.43 11.44
C GLY A 121 -2.38 -6.53 12.56
N LEU A 122 -3.14 -5.48 12.91
CA LEU A 122 -2.80 -4.58 14.02
C LEU A 122 -2.72 -5.32 15.36
N LEU A 123 -3.67 -6.21 15.65
CA LEU A 123 -3.65 -7.04 16.85
C LEU A 123 -2.45 -7.99 16.88
N ALA A 124 -2.08 -8.58 15.75
CA ALA A 124 -0.92 -9.45 15.64
C ALA A 124 0.39 -8.69 15.86
N ILE A 125 0.51 -7.47 15.32
CA ILE A 125 1.66 -6.58 15.55
C ILE A 125 1.75 -6.20 17.03
N TRP A 126 0.63 -5.79 17.64
CA TRP A 126 0.58 -5.39 19.04
C TRP A 126 1.02 -6.52 19.99
N ARG A 127 0.64 -7.77 19.70
CA ARG A 127 1.05 -8.95 20.47
C ARG A 127 2.51 -9.36 20.27
N ALA A 128 3.18 -8.85 19.24
CA ALA A 128 4.56 -9.19 18.90
C ALA A 128 5.60 -8.19 19.45
N GLN A 129 5.12 -7.07 20.02
CA GLN A 129 5.90 -6.12 20.83
C GLN A 129 6.16 -6.70 22.22
#